data_AF-I6ND68-F1
#
_entry.id   AF-I6ND68-F1
#
_cell.length_a   1.000
_cell.length_b   1.000
_cell.length_c   1.000
_cell.angle_alpha   90.00
_cell.angle_beta   90.00
_cell.angle_gamma   90.00
#
_symmetry.space_group_name_H-M   'P 1'
#
loop_
_entity.id
_entity.type
_entity.pdbx_description
1 polymer ?
#
loop_
_entity_poly.entity_id
_entity_poly.type
_entity_poly.pdbx_seq_one_letter_code
_entity_poly.pdbx_strand_id
1 'polypeptide(L)'
;MFCGTAAISIHRLVTSLRVNRSHSTRCGSRALNTGTAGLLAAQRIQHSANLQYKRTHSNRPAIYSGPPVSDNKTAASRVSSVRMAGTDRLQQTSQILSRSTSQQLVMERPFKVTVIGSGNWGTTIGKVIAENTQLRPRMFVSRVDMWVFEEVIDGKKLTEIINTEHENVKYLPGIKLPENLVANPSLAESARDADILVFNIPHQFLPRVVDQLKGHVKPGARAISCLKGFEVDQEGVKLLSSYIEKHLDIACGALSGANLAPEVAKGNWSETTVAYTIPRNFRGTCRDVDHVVLKSLFHRPYFHVSVIEDVAGISVAGALKNIVALACGFVLGLGWGNNAAAAVQRIGLGEMIKFGKMFFPECKVETFYQESAGVADLITTCFGGRNVRIGKAMATTGKTAKELEQELLNGQSSQGIYTTSEVHEWLERCGKLEDFPLFESVYQIVYCGASMERLPEMLEKVEQA
;
A
#
# COMPACT_ATOMS: atom_id res chain seq x y z
N MET A 1 53.13 15.31 -20.94
CA MET A 1 53.65 16.69 -20.78
C MET A 1 52.46 17.61 -20.58
N PHE A 2 52.47 18.34 -19.46
CA PHE A 2 51.64 19.48 -19.01
C PHE A 2 50.09 19.31 -19.03
N CYS A 3 49.44 19.17 -17.85
CA CYS A 3 48.98 20.25 -16.93
C CYS A 3 48.18 21.34 -17.65
N GLY A 4 46.95 21.70 -17.30
CA GLY A 4 46.23 21.61 -16.03
C GLY A 4 45.71 23.02 -15.68
N THR A 5 44.46 23.14 -15.22
CA THR A 5 43.89 24.30 -14.49
C THR A 5 42.39 24.03 -14.28
N ALA A 6 41.67 24.54 -13.29
CA ALA A 6 41.92 24.94 -11.90
C ALA A 6 40.52 25.39 -11.40
N ALA A 7 40.24 25.12 -10.12
CA ALA A 7 39.03 25.53 -9.40
C ALA A 7 38.99 27.04 -9.10
N ILE A 8 37.97 27.44 -8.31
CA ILE A 8 37.72 28.71 -7.57
C ILE A 8 36.65 29.58 -8.26
N SER A 9 35.69 30.25 -7.60
CA SER A 9 35.08 30.25 -6.27
C SER A 9 33.97 31.33 -6.26
N ILE A 10 33.11 31.25 -5.26
CA ILE A 10 31.98 32.10 -4.84
C ILE A 10 32.41 33.56 -4.51
N HIS A 11 31.63 34.60 -4.92
CA HIS A 11 31.05 35.61 -4.00
C HIS A 11 30.14 36.71 -4.62
N ARG A 12 29.02 36.98 -3.93
CA ARG A 12 28.32 38.26 -3.59
C ARG A 12 27.92 39.28 -4.67
N LEU A 13 26.66 39.73 -4.61
CA LEU A 13 26.34 41.17 -4.50
C LEU A 13 24.94 41.44 -3.90
N VAL A 14 24.89 42.37 -2.95
CA VAL A 14 23.70 43.00 -2.33
C VAL A 14 23.88 44.51 -2.49
N THR A 15 22.91 45.22 -3.09
CA THR A 15 22.51 46.61 -2.76
C THR A 15 21.32 47.01 -3.67
N SER A 16 20.14 47.32 -3.10
CA SER A 16 19.63 48.66 -2.73
C SER A 16 18.98 49.42 -3.89
N LEU A 17 17.71 49.80 -3.73
CA LEU A 17 17.19 51.16 -3.96
C LEU A 17 15.71 51.26 -3.54
N ARG A 18 15.45 52.12 -2.56
CA ARG A 18 14.16 52.74 -2.22
C ARG A 18 14.21 54.20 -2.70
N VAL A 19 13.04 54.88 -2.66
CA VAL A 19 12.74 56.30 -2.94
C VAL A 19 12.14 56.45 -4.37
N ASN A 20 10.96 57.02 -4.63
CA ASN A 20 10.27 58.18 -4.02
C ASN A 20 8.73 58.15 -4.24
N ARG A 21 8.00 58.87 -3.39
CA ARG A 21 6.55 59.20 -3.51
C ARG A 21 6.38 60.63 -4.06
N SER A 22 5.37 60.89 -4.89
CA SER A 22 4.51 62.10 -4.80
C SER A 22 3.30 62.11 -5.76
N HIS A 23 2.15 62.57 -5.21
CA HIS A 23 0.95 63.26 -5.75
C HIS A 23 0.05 62.58 -6.83
N SER A 24 -1.20 62.18 -6.50
CA SER A 24 -2.46 62.97 -6.33
C SER A 24 -3.09 63.41 -7.67
N THR A 25 -4.20 62.82 -8.15
CA THR A 25 -5.58 63.29 -7.86
C THR A 25 -6.69 62.40 -8.50
N ARG A 26 -7.79 62.22 -7.76
CA ARG A 26 -9.23 62.01 -8.09
C ARG A 26 -9.69 61.32 -9.40
N CYS A 27 -10.54 60.29 -9.27
CA CYS A 27 -11.96 60.32 -9.71
C CYS A 27 -12.78 59.15 -9.09
N GLY A 28 -14.11 59.32 -8.97
CA GLY A 28 -15.10 58.44 -8.29
C GLY A 28 -15.15 56.99 -8.80
N SER A 29 -15.76 56.01 -8.13
CA SER A 29 -17.09 56.02 -7.51
C SER A 29 -17.47 54.59 -7.01
N ARG A 30 -18.33 54.52 -5.99
CA ARG A 30 -19.20 53.41 -5.53
C ARG A 30 -18.57 52.03 -5.20
N ALA A 31 -18.29 51.82 -3.91
CA ALA A 31 -18.33 50.49 -3.28
C ALA A 31 -19.76 50.21 -2.77
N LEU A 32 -20.33 49.07 -3.18
CA LEU A 32 -21.57 48.50 -2.61
C LEU A 32 -21.20 47.26 -1.80
N ASN A 33 -21.68 47.25 -0.56
CA ASN A 33 -21.63 46.15 0.39
C ASN A 33 -22.31 44.88 -0.18
N THR A 34 -21.56 43.79 -0.31
CA THR A 34 -22.12 42.43 -0.40
C THR A 34 -21.32 41.50 0.50
N GLY A 35 -21.61 41.57 1.80
CA GLY A 35 -20.93 40.77 2.83
C GLY A 35 -21.87 40.44 3.98
N THR A 36 -23.07 39.93 3.67
CA THR A 36 -24.05 39.44 4.68
C THR A 36 -25.16 38.55 4.11
N ALA A 37 -25.32 38.44 2.79
CA ALA A 37 -26.35 37.57 2.18
C ALA A 37 -25.93 36.09 2.05
N GLY A 38 -24.63 35.77 2.09
CA GLY A 38 -24.13 34.39 1.93
C GLY A 38 -24.27 33.51 3.16
N LEU A 39 -24.18 34.07 4.37
CA LEU A 39 -24.26 33.28 5.62
C LEU A 39 -25.68 32.88 6.02
N LEU A 40 -26.70 33.64 5.62
CA LEU A 40 -28.11 33.33 5.93
C LEU A 40 -28.71 32.24 5.01
N ALA A 41 -28.14 32.03 3.82
CA ALA A 41 -28.55 30.96 2.91
C ALA A 41 -28.06 29.57 3.37
N ALA A 42 -26.85 29.49 3.95
CA ALA A 42 -26.28 28.23 4.43
C ALA A 42 -27.02 27.67 5.66
N GLN A 43 -27.51 28.53 6.57
CA GLN A 43 -28.26 28.10 7.76
C GLN A 43 -29.68 27.60 7.46
N ARG A 44 -30.33 28.06 6.38
CA ARG A 44 -31.68 27.61 5.99
C ARG A 44 -31.71 26.22 5.33
N ILE A 45 -30.63 25.83 4.65
CA ILE A 45 -30.51 24.51 4.00
C ILE A 45 -30.29 23.41 5.06
N GLN A 46 -29.52 23.71 6.11
CA GLN A 46 -29.23 22.75 7.19
C GLN A 46 -30.45 22.48 8.09
N HIS A 47 -31.38 23.43 8.23
CA HIS A 47 -32.59 23.23 9.03
C HIS A 47 -33.66 22.40 8.30
N SER A 48 -33.75 22.51 6.97
CA SER A 48 -34.72 21.76 6.16
C SER A 48 -34.39 20.27 6.05
N ALA A 49 -33.10 19.91 5.98
CA ALA A 49 -32.66 18.51 5.95
C ALA A 49 -32.95 17.76 7.28
N ASN A 50 -32.83 18.45 8.43
CA ASN A 50 -33.11 17.86 9.74
C ASN A 50 -34.62 17.65 10.02
N LEU A 51 -35.50 18.38 9.34
CA LEU A 51 -36.96 18.21 9.47
C LEU A 51 -37.50 17.05 8.60
N GLN A 52 -36.86 16.75 7.47
CA GLN A 52 -37.21 15.58 6.64
C GLN A 52 -36.77 14.26 7.27
N TYR A 53 -35.65 14.24 7.99
CA TYR A 53 -35.15 13.02 8.66
C TYR A 53 -36.03 12.57 9.86
N LYS A 54 -36.69 13.51 10.55
CA LYS A 54 -37.59 13.20 11.68
C LYS A 54 -39.01 12.78 11.27
N ARG A 55 -39.40 12.92 10.00
CA ARG A 55 -40.76 12.56 9.52
C ARG A 55 -40.89 11.14 8.97
N THR A 56 -39.80 10.39 8.81
CA THR A 56 -39.82 9.05 8.19
C THR A 56 -39.70 7.88 9.17
N HIS A 57 -39.56 8.15 10.48
CA HIS A 57 -39.39 7.10 11.51
C HIS A 57 -40.41 7.22 12.64
N SER A 58 -41.69 7.22 12.30
CA SER A 58 -42.77 6.95 13.27
C SER A 58 -43.90 6.19 12.57
N ASN A 59 -43.78 4.88 12.48
CA ASN A 59 -44.92 3.98 12.24
C ASN A 59 -44.60 2.60 12.83
N ARG A 60 -45.18 2.31 13.99
CA ARG A 60 -45.36 0.93 14.50
C ARG A 60 -46.73 0.44 14.03
N PRO A 61 -46.87 -0.79 13.52
CA PRO A 61 -48.19 -1.37 13.29
C PRO A 61 -48.75 -1.96 14.59
N ALA A 62 -50.03 -1.69 14.82
CA ALA A 62 -50.85 -2.32 15.86
C ALA A 62 -51.54 -3.58 15.29
N ILE A 63 -51.57 -4.68 16.03
CA ILE A 63 -52.43 -5.84 15.73
C ILE A 63 -53.06 -6.40 17.02
N TYR A 64 -54.39 -6.26 17.06
CA TYR A 64 -55.47 -7.07 17.62
C TYR A 64 -55.49 -7.55 19.10
N SER A 65 -56.50 -7.04 19.79
CA SER A 65 -57.09 -7.53 21.05
C SER A 65 -58.17 -8.61 20.80
N GLY A 66 -58.07 -9.76 21.46
CA GLY A 66 -59.15 -10.76 21.59
C GLY A 66 -59.98 -10.58 22.88
N PRO A 67 -61.19 -11.18 22.99
CA PRO A 67 -62.15 -10.93 24.08
C PRO A 67 -61.91 -11.83 25.34
N PRO A 68 -62.62 -11.60 26.47
CA PRO A 68 -62.13 -11.94 27.82
C PRO A 68 -62.77 -13.17 28.51
N VAL A 69 -62.29 -13.43 29.75
CA VAL A 69 -62.80 -14.30 30.87
C VAL A 69 -62.45 -15.81 30.73
N SER A 70 -62.03 -16.61 31.71
CA SER A 70 -62.29 -16.70 33.16
C SER A 70 -61.22 -17.48 33.97
N ASP A 71 -61.32 -17.39 35.30
CA ASP A 71 -60.51 -17.97 36.37
C ASP A 71 -60.22 -19.48 36.31
N ASN A 72 -59.01 -19.92 36.71
CA ASN A 72 -58.86 -20.76 37.90
C ASN A 72 -57.41 -20.99 38.36
N LYS A 73 -57.25 -20.94 39.68
CA LYS A 73 -56.06 -21.29 40.46
C LYS A 73 -55.79 -22.80 40.38
N THR A 74 -54.59 -23.24 40.05
CA THR A 74 -53.78 -24.29 40.73
C THR A 74 -52.58 -24.73 39.87
N ALA A 75 -51.56 -25.28 40.53
CA ALA A 75 -50.37 -25.96 39.98
C ALA A 75 -49.08 -25.12 39.79
N ALA A 76 -48.63 -24.48 40.87
CA ALA A 76 -47.21 -24.26 41.11
C ALA A 76 -46.54 -25.58 41.54
N SER A 77 -46.07 -26.42 40.60
CA SER A 77 -45.17 -27.55 40.90
C SER A 77 -44.45 -28.20 39.70
N ARG A 78 -44.24 -27.51 38.57
CA ARG A 78 -43.57 -28.09 37.38
C ARG A 78 -42.53 -27.21 36.67
N VAL A 79 -41.86 -26.28 37.38
CA VAL A 79 -40.81 -25.40 36.76
C VAL A 79 -39.43 -25.57 37.42
N SER A 80 -39.12 -26.75 37.97
CA SER A 80 -37.79 -27.05 38.51
C SER A 80 -37.00 -28.13 37.74
N SER A 81 -37.60 -28.83 36.77
CA SER A 81 -36.93 -29.94 36.06
C SER A 81 -36.47 -29.63 34.63
N VAL A 82 -36.74 -28.43 34.10
CA VAL A 82 -36.33 -28.04 32.73
C VAL A 82 -35.12 -27.07 32.71
N ARG A 83 -34.68 -26.57 33.88
CA ARG A 83 -33.52 -25.66 33.97
C ARG A 83 -32.15 -26.33 34.13
N MET A 84 -32.07 -27.65 34.32
CA MET A 84 -30.79 -28.37 34.42
C MET A 84 -30.34 -29.08 33.14
N ALA A 85 -31.18 -29.25 32.12
CA ALA A 85 -30.81 -29.97 30.90
C ALA A 85 -30.18 -29.10 29.79
N GLY A 86 -30.26 -27.77 29.90
CA GLY A 86 -29.76 -26.82 28.88
C GLY A 86 -28.34 -26.30 29.15
N THR A 87 -27.93 -26.19 30.41
CA THR A 87 -26.59 -25.73 30.81
C THR A 87 -25.53 -26.80 30.56
N ASP A 88 -25.87 -28.08 30.76
CA ASP A 88 -24.93 -29.20 30.54
C ASP A 88 -24.69 -29.47 29.04
N ARG A 89 -25.68 -29.24 28.18
CA ARG A 89 -25.50 -29.37 26.72
C ARG A 89 -24.65 -28.25 26.13
N LEU A 90 -24.73 -27.04 26.67
CA LEU A 90 -23.88 -25.91 26.26
C LEU A 90 -22.44 -26.04 26.79
N GLN A 91 -22.25 -26.62 27.97
CA GLN A 91 -20.91 -26.97 28.47
C GLN A 91 -20.31 -28.17 27.72
N GLN A 92 -21.10 -29.17 27.36
CA GLN A 92 -20.64 -30.28 26.52
C GLN A 92 -20.32 -29.84 25.09
N THR A 93 -21.10 -28.98 24.46
CA THR A 93 -20.76 -28.45 23.13
C THR A 93 -19.56 -27.50 23.18
N SER A 94 -19.39 -26.70 24.25
CA SER A 94 -18.17 -25.92 24.48
C SER A 94 -16.94 -26.82 24.71
N GLN A 95 -17.10 -27.95 25.41
CA GLN A 95 -16.05 -28.96 25.56
C GLN A 95 -15.78 -29.75 24.26
N ILE A 96 -16.78 -29.95 23.39
CA ILE A 96 -16.62 -30.63 22.10
C ILE A 96 -16.02 -29.68 21.04
N LEU A 97 -16.37 -28.38 21.08
CA LEU A 97 -15.78 -27.32 20.24
C LEU A 97 -14.37 -26.91 20.71
N SER A 98 -14.03 -27.08 21.99
CA SER A 98 -12.65 -26.95 22.48
C SER A 98 -11.83 -28.24 22.32
N ARG A 99 -12.50 -29.39 22.12
CA ARG A 99 -11.88 -30.68 21.78
C ARG A 99 -11.72 -30.94 20.28
N SER A 100 -12.27 -30.10 19.41
CA SER A 100 -11.81 -30.01 18.02
C SER A 100 -10.48 -29.24 17.99
N THR A 101 -9.45 -29.90 18.53
CA THR A 101 -8.04 -29.79 18.20
C THR A 101 -7.63 -28.45 17.58
N SER A 102 -7.53 -27.42 18.42
CA SER A 102 -6.34 -26.55 18.31
C SER A 102 -5.15 -27.43 18.68
N GLN A 103 -4.70 -28.28 17.76
CA GLN A 103 -3.30 -28.69 17.74
C GLN A 103 -2.54 -27.37 17.66
N GLN A 104 -2.15 -26.83 18.81
CA GLN A 104 -1.28 -25.66 18.85
C GLN A 104 -0.05 -26.07 18.04
N LEU A 105 0.15 -25.46 16.88
CA LEU A 105 1.34 -25.67 16.07
C LEU A 105 2.54 -25.26 16.94
N VAL A 106 3.18 -26.25 17.55
CA VAL A 106 4.41 -26.06 18.31
C VAL A 106 5.52 -26.13 17.29
N MET A 107 6.15 -24.97 17.04
CA MET A 107 7.31 -24.91 16.18
C MET A 107 8.47 -25.67 16.82
N GLU A 108 9.29 -26.35 16.02
CA GLU A 108 10.51 -27.01 16.50
C GLU A 108 11.44 -26.00 17.21
N ARG A 109 11.50 -24.78 16.66
CA ARG A 109 12.04 -23.60 17.33
C ARG A 109 11.35 -22.34 16.82
N PRO A 110 11.29 -21.25 17.62
CA PRO A 110 10.75 -19.98 17.14
C PRO A 110 11.61 -19.39 16.01
N PHE A 111 10.97 -18.78 15.01
CA PHE A 111 11.67 -18.12 13.91
C PHE A 111 12.18 -16.72 14.29
N LYS A 112 13.45 -16.43 13.98
CA LYS A 112 14.00 -15.08 14.05
C LYS A 112 13.64 -14.29 12.79
N VAL A 113 13.14 -13.07 12.96
CA VAL A 113 12.71 -12.20 11.86
C VAL A 113 13.53 -10.92 11.84
N THR A 114 13.99 -10.53 10.65
CA THR A 114 14.69 -9.27 10.42
C THR A 114 14.04 -8.49 9.29
N VAL A 115 13.82 -7.20 9.51
CA VAL A 115 13.35 -6.26 8.48
C VAL A 115 14.55 -5.54 7.87
N ILE A 116 14.71 -5.66 6.57
CA ILE A 116 15.75 -5.00 5.79
C ILE A 116 15.18 -3.71 5.22
N GLY A 117 15.34 -2.61 5.96
CA GLY A 117 14.93 -1.27 5.57
C GLY A 117 14.09 -0.56 6.63
N SER A 118 14.26 0.76 6.72
CA SER A 118 13.73 1.59 7.80
C SER A 118 12.99 2.83 7.30
N GLY A 119 12.58 2.85 6.03
CA GLY A 119 11.73 3.91 5.49
C GLY A 119 10.32 3.90 6.11
N ASN A 120 9.42 4.71 5.54
CA ASN A 120 8.04 4.82 6.02
C ASN A 120 7.35 3.44 6.10
N TRP A 121 7.32 2.69 4.99
CA TRP A 121 6.73 1.35 4.98
C TRP A 121 7.56 0.30 5.74
N GLY A 122 8.89 0.44 5.78
CA GLY A 122 9.79 -0.50 6.47
C GLY A 122 9.58 -0.46 7.98
N THR A 123 9.42 0.75 8.52
CA THR A 123 9.09 0.96 9.93
C THR A 123 7.68 0.48 10.25
N THR A 124 6.70 0.75 9.38
CA THR A 124 5.32 0.28 9.56
C THR A 124 5.22 -1.24 9.57
N ILE A 125 5.85 -1.93 8.61
CA ILE A 125 5.81 -3.40 8.58
C ILE A 125 6.62 -4.01 9.73
N GLY A 126 7.72 -3.36 10.13
CA GLY A 126 8.47 -3.71 11.34
C GLY A 126 7.62 -3.65 12.60
N LYS A 127 6.79 -2.61 12.77
CA LYS A 127 5.81 -2.51 13.86
C LYS A 127 4.80 -3.67 13.84
N VAL A 128 4.21 -3.97 12.68
CA VAL A 128 3.25 -5.08 12.52
C VAL A 128 3.88 -6.43 12.91
N ILE A 129 5.10 -6.69 12.42
CA ILE A 129 5.86 -7.90 12.72
C ILE A 129 6.19 -7.96 14.21
N ALA A 130 6.68 -6.87 14.80
CA ALA A 130 7.04 -6.80 16.21
C ALA A 130 5.84 -7.05 17.13
N GLU A 131 4.66 -6.50 16.83
CA GLU A 131 3.42 -6.83 17.56
C GLU A 131 3.09 -8.32 17.48
N ASN A 132 3.20 -8.93 16.28
CA ASN A 132 2.82 -10.32 16.09
C ASN A 132 3.80 -11.32 16.70
N THR A 133 5.09 -11.00 16.71
CA THR A 133 6.14 -11.83 17.35
C THR A 133 6.00 -11.82 18.88
N GLN A 134 5.66 -10.67 19.49
CA GLN A 134 5.32 -10.59 20.92
C GLN A 134 4.11 -11.45 21.28
N LEU A 135 3.06 -11.44 20.45
CA LEU A 135 1.84 -12.20 20.69
C LEU A 135 2.01 -13.71 20.50
N ARG A 136 3.07 -14.16 19.82
CA ARG A 136 3.26 -15.57 19.43
C ARG A 136 4.69 -16.05 19.74
N PRO A 137 5.12 -16.04 21.01
CA PRO A 137 6.49 -16.39 21.40
C PRO A 137 6.85 -17.85 21.15
N ARG A 138 5.85 -18.73 20.96
CA ARG A 138 6.07 -20.14 20.56
C ARG A 138 6.37 -20.29 19.07
N MET A 139 6.05 -19.28 18.25
CA MET A 139 6.26 -19.32 16.79
C MET A 139 7.40 -18.42 16.35
N PHE A 140 7.60 -17.29 17.02
CA PHE A 140 8.61 -16.30 16.66
C PHE A 140 9.44 -15.89 17.86
N VAL A 141 10.71 -15.58 17.61
CA VAL A 141 11.56 -14.88 18.57
C VAL A 141 10.97 -13.48 18.75
N SER A 142 10.80 -13.05 20.01
CA SER A 142 10.19 -11.75 20.31
C SER A 142 10.99 -10.58 19.73
N ARG A 143 12.33 -10.60 19.81
CA ARG A 143 13.17 -9.57 19.21
C ARG A 143 13.08 -9.59 17.68
N VAL A 144 12.82 -8.43 17.08
CA VAL A 144 12.84 -8.18 15.64
C VAL A 144 13.90 -7.14 15.35
N ASP A 145 14.93 -7.50 14.58
CA ASP A 145 15.94 -6.54 14.15
C ASP A 145 15.44 -5.80 12.91
N MET A 146 15.59 -4.48 12.86
CA MET A 146 15.29 -3.63 11.71
C MET A 146 16.57 -2.94 11.26
N TRP A 147 17.04 -3.24 10.05
CA TRP A 147 18.18 -2.56 9.48
C TRP A 147 17.84 -1.11 9.15
N VAL A 148 18.60 -0.18 9.72
CA VAL A 148 18.50 1.26 9.49
C VAL A 148 19.81 1.72 8.85
N PHE A 149 19.73 2.33 7.67
CA PHE A 149 20.89 3.05 7.14
C PHE A 149 21.20 4.21 8.08
N GLU A 150 22.41 4.24 8.66
CA GLU A 150 22.71 5.17 9.74
C GLU A 150 22.72 6.62 9.25
N GLU A 151 22.00 7.46 9.98
CA GLU A 151 21.89 8.90 9.74
C GLU A 151 21.97 9.64 11.06
N VAL A 152 22.41 10.89 11.03
CA VAL A 152 22.50 11.75 12.22
C VAL A 152 21.36 12.77 12.18
N ILE A 153 20.49 12.75 13.19
CA ILE A 153 19.39 13.70 13.38
C ILE A 153 19.68 14.48 14.66
N ASP A 154 19.81 15.80 14.55
CA ASP A 154 20.09 16.70 15.67
C ASP A 154 21.26 16.23 16.57
N GLY A 155 22.32 15.70 15.93
CA GLY A 155 23.54 15.24 16.61
C GLY A 155 23.47 13.84 17.21
N LYS A 156 22.34 13.13 17.12
CA LYS A 156 22.18 11.73 17.56
C LYS A 156 22.04 10.78 16.38
N LYS A 157 22.50 9.54 16.54
CA LYS A 157 22.26 8.49 15.54
C LYS A 157 20.79 8.14 15.50
N LEU A 158 20.24 7.98 14.29
CA LEU A 158 18.83 7.61 14.11
C LEU A 158 18.52 6.25 14.76
N THR A 159 19.47 5.31 14.75
CA THR A 159 19.33 4.03 15.45
C THR A 159 19.20 4.19 16.96
N GLU A 160 19.97 5.09 17.57
CA GLU A 160 19.89 5.40 19.00
C GLU A 160 18.56 6.06 19.35
N ILE A 161 18.08 7.00 18.52
CA ILE A 161 16.75 7.62 18.68
C ILE A 161 15.66 6.55 18.63
N ILE A 162 15.64 5.70 17.59
CA ILE A 162 14.63 4.65 17.46
C ILE A 162 14.67 3.69 18.65
N ASN A 163 15.86 3.29 19.12
CA ASN A 163 15.97 2.33 20.23
C ASN A 163 15.64 2.91 21.61
N THR A 164 15.75 4.22 21.81
CA THR A 164 15.48 4.88 23.10
C THR A 164 14.10 5.54 23.15
N GLU A 165 13.71 6.19 22.06
CA GLU A 165 12.44 6.90 21.95
C GLU A 165 11.35 6.02 21.34
N HIS A 166 11.70 4.86 20.77
CA HIS A 166 10.78 3.94 20.08
C HIS A 166 9.94 4.66 19.02
N GLU A 167 10.60 5.52 18.23
CA GLU A 167 9.98 6.27 17.15
C GLU A 167 11.00 6.50 16.04
N ASN A 168 10.57 6.32 14.78
CA ASN A 168 11.37 6.73 13.64
C ASN A 168 11.01 8.17 13.25
N VAL A 169 11.61 9.12 13.96
CA VAL A 169 11.31 10.57 13.88
C VAL A 169 11.43 11.15 12.47
N LYS A 170 12.22 10.52 11.59
CA LYS A 170 12.40 10.98 10.21
C LYS A 170 11.37 10.39 9.25
N TYR A 171 11.15 9.07 9.30
CA TYR A 171 10.39 8.38 8.26
C TYR A 171 8.97 7.99 8.66
N LEU A 172 8.66 7.95 9.95
CA LEU A 172 7.33 7.65 10.49
C LEU A 172 7.07 8.43 11.79
N PRO A 173 7.07 9.78 11.75
CA PRO A 173 6.93 10.61 12.94
C PRO A 173 5.56 10.45 13.60
N GLY A 174 5.53 10.54 14.93
CA GLY A 174 4.34 10.45 15.78
C GLY A 174 3.80 9.04 15.98
N ILE A 175 4.50 8.00 15.53
CA ILE A 175 4.10 6.60 15.71
C ILE A 175 5.04 5.90 16.69
N LYS A 176 4.49 5.49 17.84
CA LYS A 176 5.22 4.67 18.81
C LYS A 176 5.42 3.24 18.30
N LEU A 177 6.65 2.77 18.36
CA LEU A 177 7.07 1.44 17.95
C LEU A 177 7.10 0.49 19.15
N PRO A 178 6.84 -0.82 18.95
CA PRO A 178 7.03 -1.82 19.99
C PRO A 178 8.49 -1.90 20.46
N GLU A 179 8.71 -2.10 21.76
CA GLU A 179 10.06 -2.13 22.35
C GLU A 179 10.95 -3.27 21.83
N ASN A 180 10.33 -4.34 21.30
CA ASN A 180 11.03 -5.47 20.71
C ASN A 180 11.45 -5.26 19.25
N LEU A 181 11.10 -4.11 18.63
CA LEU A 181 11.61 -3.70 17.32
C LEU A 181 12.90 -2.90 17.51
N VAL A 182 14.04 -3.51 17.18
CA VAL A 182 15.36 -2.95 17.48
C VAL A 182 16.03 -2.47 16.21
N ALA A 183 16.34 -1.17 16.16
CA ALA A 183 17.12 -0.57 15.08
C ALA A 183 18.58 -1.02 15.13
N ASN A 184 19.10 -1.51 14.02
CA ASN A 184 20.48 -1.96 13.86
C ASN A 184 21.13 -1.29 12.63
N PRO A 185 22.27 -0.60 12.79
CA PRO A 185 22.95 0.04 11.65
C PRO A 185 23.70 -0.96 10.74
N SER A 186 24.07 -2.12 11.28
CA SER A 186 24.83 -3.13 10.56
C SER A 186 23.90 -4.10 9.84
N LEU A 187 23.90 -4.03 8.51
CA LEU A 187 23.09 -4.90 7.66
C LEU A 187 23.40 -6.37 7.91
N ALA A 188 24.69 -6.76 7.90
CA ALA A 188 25.12 -8.14 8.12
C ALA A 188 24.78 -8.65 9.53
N GLU A 189 24.92 -7.81 10.58
CA GLU A 189 24.54 -8.23 11.94
C GLU A 189 23.03 -8.36 12.10
N SER A 190 22.25 -7.45 11.52
CA SER A 190 20.79 -7.52 11.58
C SER A 190 20.25 -8.79 10.93
N ALA A 191 20.84 -9.23 9.81
CA ALA A 191 20.44 -10.42 9.07
C ALA A 191 20.99 -11.73 9.66
N ARG A 192 21.96 -11.66 10.59
CA ARG A 192 22.63 -12.82 11.17
C ARG A 192 21.60 -13.74 11.85
N ASP A 193 21.66 -15.02 11.48
CA ASP A 193 20.80 -16.10 11.97
C ASP A 193 19.29 -15.91 11.75
N ALA A 194 18.88 -14.90 10.98
CA ALA A 194 17.48 -14.67 10.65
C ALA A 194 16.93 -15.88 9.88
N ASP A 195 15.76 -16.36 10.30
CA ASP A 195 15.01 -17.38 9.59
C ASP A 195 14.13 -16.75 8.50
N ILE A 196 13.68 -15.50 8.72
CA ILE A 196 12.84 -14.73 7.80
C ILE A 196 13.43 -13.33 7.60
N LEU A 197 13.71 -12.98 6.35
CA LEU A 197 14.15 -11.64 5.92
C LEU A 197 13.00 -10.92 5.21
N VAL A 198 12.61 -9.75 5.72
CA VAL A 198 11.56 -8.92 5.10
C VAL A 198 12.20 -7.71 4.44
N PHE A 199 12.29 -7.72 3.11
CA PHE A 199 12.92 -6.65 2.34
C PHE A 199 11.94 -5.49 2.14
N ASN A 200 12.31 -4.30 2.61
CA ASN A 200 11.52 -3.10 2.49
C ASN A 200 12.37 -1.85 2.27
N ILE A 201 12.99 -1.77 1.10
CA ILE A 201 13.85 -0.66 0.67
C ILE A 201 13.35 -0.09 -0.66
N PRO A 202 13.67 1.17 -0.98
CA PRO A 202 13.55 1.65 -2.35
C PRO A 202 14.28 0.71 -3.34
N HIS A 203 13.64 0.37 -4.46
CA HIS A 203 14.11 -0.68 -5.37
C HIS A 203 15.53 -0.41 -5.89
N GLN A 204 15.91 0.85 -6.07
CA GLN A 204 17.23 1.27 -6.55
C GLN A 204 18.38 0.87 -5.61
N PHE A 205 18.08 0.58 -4.34
CA PHE A 205 19.08 0.13 -3.37
C PHE A 205 19.18 -1.39 -3.29
N LEU A 206 18.28 -2.14 -3.94
CA LEU A 206 18.22 -3.59 -3.86
C LEU A 206 19.54 -4.27 -4.27
N PRO A 207 20.19 -3.91 -5.40
CA PRO A 207 21.44 -4.54 -5.80
C PRO A 207 22.55 -4.40 -4.75
N ARG A 208 22.72 -3.18 -4.21
CA ARG A 208 23.72 -2.89 -3.17
C ARG A 208 23.46 -3.68 -1.89
N VAL A 209 22.21 -3.73 -1.44
CA VAL A 209 21.83 -4.41 -0.19
C VAL A 209 22.00 -5.91 -0.32
N VAL A 210 21.54 -6.49 -1.44
CA VAL A 210 21.70 -7.91 -1.73
C VAL A 210 23.18 -8.28 -1.81
N ASP A 211 24.01 -7.48 -2.46
CA ASP A 211 25.46 -7.74 -2.54
C ASP A 211 26.14 -7.78 -1.16
N GLN A 212 25.78 -6.85 -0.27
CA GLN A 212 26.30 -6.82 1.10
C GLN A 212 25.81 -8.00 1.97
N LEU A 213 24.66 -8.60 1.64
CA LEU A 213 24.11 -9.76 2.36
C LEU A 213 24.69 -11.09 1.88
N LYS A 214 25.35 -11.14 0.71
CA LYS A 214 25.98 -12.38 0.23
C LYS A 214 26.94 -12.95 1.25
N GLY A 215 26.82 -14.24 1.54
CA GLY A 215 27.62 -14.94 2.55
C GLY A 215 27.26 -14.64 4.01
N HIS A 216 26.31 -13.74 4.27
CA HIS A 216 25.87 -13.36 5.62
C HIS A 216 24.44 -13.84 5.94
N VAL A 217 23.74 -14.41 4.97
CA VAL A 217 22.40 -15.00 5.13
C VAL A 217 22.51 -16.44 5.59
N LYS A 218 21.66 -16.81 6.57
CA LYS A 218 21.57 -18.17 7.07
C LYS A 218 21.12 -19.15 5.98
N PRO A 219 21.79 -20.31 5.81
CA PRO A 219 21.34 -21.33 4.87
C PRO A 219 19.91 -21.80 5.12
N GLY A 220 19.08 -21.68 4.08
CA GLY A 220 17.65 -21.98 4.11
C GLY A 220 16.78 -20.99 4.87
N ALA A 221 17.28 -19.77 5.13
CA ALA A 221 16.41 -18.64 5.44
C ALA A 221 15.40 -18.41 4.31
N ARG A 222 14.29 -17.76 4.65
CA ARG A 222 13.20 -17.40 3.73
C ARG A 222 13.08 -15.89 3.66
N ALA A 223 12.55 -15.37 2.55
CA ALA A 223 12.38 -13.94 2.36
C ALA A 223 10.97 -13.57 1.91
N ILE A 224 10.57 -12.34 2.23
CA ILE A 224 9.40 -11.66 1.68
C ILE A 224 9.83 -10.29 1.20
N SER A 225 9.58 -9.98 -0.07
CA SER A 225 9.79 -8.66 -0.64
C SER A 225 8.54 -7.80 -0.52
N CYS A 226 8.64 -6.68 0.19
CA CYS A 226 7.63 -5.63 0.21
C CYS A 226 7.87 -4.57 -0.89
N LEU A 227 8.82 -4.82 -1.79
CA LEU A 227 9.12 -3.91 -2.90
C LEU A 227 8.05 -4.05 -3.97
N LYS A 228 7.41 -2.94 -4.32
CA LYS A 228 6.46 -2.87 -5.44
C LYS A 228 7.23 -2.51 -6.72
N GLY A 229 7.13 -3.33 -7.74
CA GLY A 229 7.85 -3.14 -9.00
C GLY A 229 8.34 -4.45 -9.61
N PHE A 230 8.82 -4.35 -10.83
CA PHE A 230 9.67 -5.33 -11.51
C PHE A 230 10.78 -4.56 -12.22
N GLU A 231 11.84 -5.25 -12.59
CA GLU A 231 12.91 -4.71 -13.44
C GLU A 231 12.65 -5.11 -14.89
N VAL A 232 12.98 -4.22 -15.83
CA VAL A 232 12.97 -4.52 -17.26
C VAL A 232 14.40 -4.37 -17.78
N ASP A 233 14.93 -5.43 -18.36
CA ASP A 233 16.24 -5.38 -19.03
C ASP A 233 16.18 -6.00 -20.44
N GLN A 234 17.35 -6.30 -21.02
CA GLN A 234 17.45 -6.90 -22.34
C GLN A 234 16.94 -8.36 -22.37
N GLU A 235 16.96 -9.06 -21.23
CA GLU A 235 16.50 -10.45 -21.10
C GLU A 235 15.01 -10.53 -20.78
N GLY A 236 14.44 -9.47 -20.22
CA GLY A 236 13.01 -9.24 -20.13
C GLY A 236 12.54 -8.66 -18.79
N VAL A 237 11.31 -9.00 -18.43
CA VAL A 237 10.69 -8.52 -17.18
C VAL A 237 11.06 -9.47 -16.05
N LYS A 238 11.70 -8.94 -15.00
CA LYS A 238 12.19 -9.72 -13.86
C LYS A 238 11.57 -9.24 -12.56
N LEU A 239 11.08 -10.17 -11.75
CA LEU A 239 10.54 -9.85 -10.44
C LEU A 239 11.66 -9.48 -9.47
N LEU A 240 11.43 -8.47 -8.64
CA LEU A 240 12.40 -8.07 -7.59
C LEU A 240 12.59 -9.18 -6.53
N SER A 241 11.56 -10.01 -6.29
CA SER A 241 11.69 -11.22 -5.47
C SER A 241 12.65 -12.22 -6.10
N SER A 242 12.51 -12.52 -7.39
CA SER A 242 13.43 -13.42 -8.12
C SER A 242 14.87 -12.91 -8.14
N TYR A 243 15.09 -11.58 -8.14
CA TYR A 243 16.41 -11.00 -7.96
C TYR A 243 17.01 -11.37 -6.61
N ILE A 244 16.24 -11.28 -5.53
CA ILE A 244 16.65 -11.69 -4.17
C ILE A 244 16.95 -13.19 -4.15
N GLU A 245 16.08 -14.03 -4.71
CA GLU A 245 16.27 -15.48 -4.74
C GLU A 245 17.57 -15.87 -5.42
N LYS A 246 17.80 -15.34 -6.63
CA LYS A 246 18.97 -15.66 -7.44
C LYS A 246 20.28 -15.30 -6.75
N HIS A 247 20.33 -14.17 -6.06
CA HIS A 247 21.59 -13.63 -5.54
C HIS A 247 21.87 -14.01 -4.08
N LEU A 248 20.86 -14.41 -3.31
CA LEU A 248 21.01 -14.83 -1.91
C LEU A 248 20.78 -16.33 -1.69
N ASP A 249 20.37 -17.07 -2.72
CA ASP A 249 20.07 -18.52 -2.66
C ASP A 249 19.04 -18.87 -1.56
N ILE A 250 17.98 -18.07 -1.49
CA ILE A 250 16.86 -18.24 -0.55
C ILE A 250 15.53 -18.09 -1.27
N ALA A 251 14.48 -18.79 -0.82
CA ALA A 251 13.14 -18.62 -1.40
C ALA A 251 12.56 -17.26 -0.97
N CYS A 252 11.97 -16.52 -1.91
CA CYS A 252 11.45 -15.16 -1.71
C CYS A 252 10.03 -15.01 -2.24
N GLY A 253 9.10 -14.73 -1.34
CA GLY A 253 7.75 -14.29 -1.70
C GLY A 253 7.67 -12.77 -1.84
N ALA A 254 6.44 -12.26 -1.94
CA ALA A 254 6.17 -10.83 -1.97
C ALA A 254 4.96 -10.44 -1.10
N LEU A 255 4.90 -9.16 -0.71
CA LEU A 255 3.77 -8.56 -0.01
C LEU A 255 3.35 -7.29 -0.76
N SER A 256 2.10 -7.26 -1.22
CA SER A 256 1.52 -6.12 -1.92
C SER A 256 0.02 -5.97 -1.60
N GLY A 257 -0.53 -4.77 -1.71
CA GLY A 257 -1.90 -4.48 -1.31
C GLY A 257 -2.23 -3.00 -1.21
N ALA A 258 -3.50 -2.71 -0.97
CA ALA A 258 -4.03 -1.36 -0.74
C ALA A 258 -3.74 -0.89 0.70
N ASN A 259 -2.48 -0.55 0.98
CA ASN A 259 -1.98 -0.41 2.35
C ASN A 259 -1.06 0.80 2.57
N LEU A 260 -1.62 2.01 2.55
CA LEU A 260 -0.85 3.22 2.79
C LEU A 260 -0.16 3.19 4.16
N ALA A 261 1.16 3.33 4.16
CA ALA A 261 1.99 3.15 5.34
C ALA A 261 1.55 3.95 6.59
N PRO A 262 1.16 5.24 6.49
CA PRO A 262 0.69 5.99 7.65
C PRO A 262 -0.65 5.50 8.21
N GLU A 263 -1.52 4.90 7.39
CA GLU A 263 -2.82 4.39 7.84
C GLU A 263 -2.64 3.09 8.62
N VAL A 264 -1.84 2.16 8.07
CA VAL A 264 -1.49 0.90 8.73
C VAL A 264 -0.76 1.17 10.05
N ALA A 265 0.17 2.14 10.07
CA ALA A 265 0.90 2.52 11.27
C ALA A 265 -0.03 3.02 12.40
N LYS A 266 -1.10 3.75 12.04
CA LYS A 266 -2.13 4.25 12.96
C LYS A 266 -3.13 3.18 13.39
N GLY A 267 -3.06 1.97 12.85
CA GLY A 267 -4.02 0.91 13.11
C GLY A 267 -5.36 1.12 12.42
N ASN A 268 -5.40 1.91 11.35
CA ASN A 268 -6.58 1.99 10.50
C ASN A 268 -6.72 0.68 9.74
N TRP A 269 -7.96 0.20 9.65
CA TRP A 269 -8.24 -1.07 8.99
C TRP A 269 -7.87 -1.00 7.50
N SER A 270 -7.14 -2.02 7.05
CA SER A 270 -6.71 -2.21 5.67
C SER A 270 -6.40 -3.69 5.42
N GLU A 271 -6.08 -4.01 4.16
CA GLU A 271 -5.79 -5.37 3.74
C GLU A 271 -4.51 -5.44 2.89
N THR A 272 -3.92 -6.62 2.82
CA THR A 272 -2.79 -6.93 1.94
C THR A 272 -2.88 -8.37 1.47
N THR A 273 -2.16 -8.67 0.39
CA THR A 273 -1.90 -10.02 -0.07
C THR A 273 -0.41 -10.34 0.12
N VAL A 274 -0.13 -11.52 0.63
CA VAL A 274 1.22 -12.10 0.72
C VAL A 274 1.25 -13.29 -0.23
N ALA A 275 2.14 -13.28 -1.20
CA ALA A 275 2.34 -14.41 -2.10
C ALA A 275 3.65 -15.12 -1.76
N TYR A 276 3.63 -16.44 -1.64
CA TYR A 276 4.81 -17.25 -1.38
C TYR A 276 4.61 -18.67 -1.90
N THR A 277 5.44 -19.10 -2.83
CA THR A 277 5.46 -20.48 -3.31
C THR A 277 6.26 -21.33 -2.34
N ILE A 278 5.67 -22.43 -1.85
CA ILE A 278 6.39 -23.37 -0.98
C ILE A 278 7.56 -23.99 -1.77
N PRO A 279 8.81 -23.79 -1.35
CA PRO A 279 9.97 -24.20 -2.14
C PRO A 279 10.21 -25.71 -2.02
N ARG A 280 10.92 -26.29 -3.00
CA ARG A 280 11.23 -27.72 -3.01
C ARG A 280 12.03 -28.20 -1.80
N ASN A 281 12.84 -27.31 -1.20
CA ASN A 281 13.62 -27.58 0.00
C ASN A 281 12.85 -27.28 1.31
N PHE A 282 11.51 -27.23 1.26
CA PHE A 282 10.66 -27.05 2.43
C PHE A 282 10.84 -28.20 3.43
N ARG A 283 11.13 -27.87 4.69
CA ARG A 283 11.47 -28.88 5.73
C ARG A 283 10.24 -29.45 6.45
N GLY A 284 9.04 -29.03 6.06
CA GLY A 284 7.78 -29.46 6.66
C GLY A 284 7.17 -28.43 7.62
N THR A 285 5.87 -28.58 7.86
CA THR A 285 5.11 -27.78 8.82
C THR A 285 5.77 -27.81 10.20
N CYS A 286 5.71 -26.68 10.90
CA CYS A 286 6.38 -26.47 12.20
C CYS A 286 7.93 -26.47 12.18
N ARG A 287 8.58 -26.63 11.02
CA ARG A 287 10.06 -26.60 10.89
C ARG A 287 10.56 -25.52 9.93
N ASP A 288 9.68 -25.03 9.08
CA ASP A 288 9.99 -24.08 8.02
C ASP A 288 8.81 -23.12 7.79
N VAL A 289 9.03 -22.10 6.97
CA VAL A 289 8.02 -21.06 6.71
C VAL A 289 7.03 -21.57 5.67
N ASP A 290 5.76 -21.67 6.09
CA ASP A 290 4.62 -21.94 5.25
C ASP A 290 3.60 -20.77 5.28
N HIS A 291 2.47 -20.93 4.62
CA HIS A 291 1.43 -19.90 4.56
C HIS A 291 0.83 -19.57 5.94
N VAL A 292 0.79 -20.53 6.88
CA VAL A 292 0.28 -20.31 8.25
C VAL A 292 1.25 -19.44 9.03
N VAL A 293 2.56 -19.68 8.87
CA VAL A 293 3.61 -18.85 9.47
C VAL A 293 3.54 -17.42 8.92
N LEU A 294 3.46 -17.26 7.59
CA LEU A 294 3.37 -15.93 6.97
C LEU A 294 2.09 -15.18 7.36
N LYS A 295 0.94 -15.86 7.36
CA LYS A 295 -0.31 -15.27 7.87
C LYS A 295 -0.13 -14.82 9.33
N SER A 296 0.45 -15.65 10.18
CA SER A 296 0.67 -15.34 11.60
C SER A 296 1.65 -14.19 11.83
N LEU A 297 2.63 -14.03 10.95
CA LEU A 297 3.65 -12.98 11.00
C LEU A 297 3.07 -11.60 10.68
N PHE A 298 2.20 -11.51 9.66
CA PHE A 298 1.71 -10.22 9.16
C PHE A 298 0.29 -9.86 9.63
N HIS A 299 -0.58 -10.83 9.89
CA HIS A 299 -2.00 -10.55 10.12
C HIS A 299 -2.27 -9.84 11.45
N ARG A 300 -3.03 -8.74 11.40
CA ARG A 300 -3.53 -7.99 12.57
C ARG A 300 -5.03 -7.70 12.41
N PRO A 301 -5.75 -7.39 13.49
CA PRO A 301 -7.15 -6.92 13.39
C PRO A 301 -7.34 -5.69 12.50
N TYR A 302 -6.30 -4.85 12.37
CA TYR A 302 -6.30 -3.68 11.48
C TYR A 302 -5.58 -3.90 10.14
N PHE A 303 -4.98 -5.08 9.94
CA PHE A 303 -4.20 -5.40 8.75
C PHE A 303 -4.50 -6.83 8.32
N HIS A 304 -5.58 -6.99 7.56
CA HIS A 304 -5.99 -8.29 7.07
C HIS A 304 -5.04 -8.79 5.98
N VAL A 305 -4.73 -10.08 5.99
CA VAL A 305 -3.70 -10.66 5.11
C VAL A 305 -4.31 -11.84 4.37
N SER A 306 -4.42 -11.79 3.05
CA SER A 306 -4.63 -13.01 2.25
C SER A 306 -3.27 -13.63 1.94
N VAL A 307 -3.14 -14.96 2.01
CA VAL A 307 -1.89 -15.64 1.64
C VAL A 307 -2.15 -16.55 0.44
N ILE A 308 -1.39 -16.34 -0.63
CA ILE A 308 -1.53 -17.05 -1.91
C ILE A 308 -0.15 -17.54 -2.41
N GLU A 309 -0.11 -18.18 -3.58
CA GLU A 309 1.14 -18.64 -4.21
C GLU A 309 1.61 -17.77 -5.38
N ASP A 310 0.74 -16.92 -5.94
CA ASP A 310 1.02 -16.19 -7.17
C ASP A 310 1.89 -14.94 -6.93
N VAL A 311 3.20 -15.16 -6.76
CA VAL A 311 4.19 -14.10 -6.54
C VAL A 311 4.25 -13.14 -7.73
N ALA A 312 4.27 -13.68 -8.94
CA ALA A 312 4.30 -12.90 -10.17
C ALA A 312 3.07 -11.98 -10.28
N GLY A 313 1.87 -12.52 -10.06
CA GLY A 313 0.63 -11.75 -10.19
C GLY A 313 0.58 -10.54 -9.26
N ILE A 314 0.92 -10.70 -7.98
CA ILE A 314 0.88 -9.57 -7.03
C ILE A 314 1.97 -8.53 -7.30
N SER A 315 3.14 -8.95 -7.80
CA SER A 315 4.25 -8.05 -8.15
C SER A 315 3.94 -7.24 -9.40
N VAL A 316 3.43 -7.90 -10.45
CA VAL A 316 3.00 -7.25 -11.70
C VAL A 316 1.88 -6.26 -11.43
N ALA A 317 0.87 -6.64 -10.66
CA ALA A 317 -0.24 -5.75 -10.30
C ALA A 317 0.25 -4.50 -9.54
N GLY A 318 1.17 -4.67 -8.59
CA GLY A 318 1.75 -3.58 -7.81
C GLY A 318 2.55 -2.56 -8.64
N ALA A 319 3.16 -2.99 -9.74
CA ALA A 319 3.92 -2.14 -10.65
C ALA A 319 2.99 -1.38 -11.62
N LEU A 320 2.19 -2.14 -12.39
CA LEU A 320 1.41 -1.63 -13.53
C LEU A 320 0.26 -0.70 -13.13
N LYS A 321 -0.30 -0.85 -11.92
CA LYS A 321 -1.36 0.05 -11.42
C LYS A 321 -0.96 1.53 -11.47
N ASN A 322 0.34 1.83 -11.38
CA ASN A 322 0.83 3.21 -11.36
C ASN A 322 0.69 3.89 -12.73
N ILE A 323 0.77 3.13 -13.83
CA ILE A 323 0.50 3.60 -15.20
C ILE A 323 -0.98 3.96 -15.32
N VAL A 324 -1.86 3.06 -14.89
CA VAL A 324 -3.32 3.28 -14.90
C VAL A 324 -3.71 4.49 -14.04
N ALA A 325 -3.03 4.70 -12.91
CA ALA A 325 -3.26 5.85 -12.06
C ALA A 325 -2.89 7.19 -12.73
N LEU A 326 -1.86 7.24 -13.59
CA LEU A 326 -1.56 8.43 -14.40
C LEU A 326 -2.72 8.74 -15.35
N ALA A 327 -3.20 7.73 -16.08
CA ALA A 327 -4.35 7.87 -16.99
C ALA A 327 -5.62 8.34 -16.27
N CYS A 328 -5.90 7.79 -15.08
CA CYS A 328 -6.98 8.27 -14.22
C CYS A 328 -6.79 9.74 -13.84
N GLY A 329 -5.55 10.15 -13.59
CA GLY A 329 -5.19 11.54 -13.35
C GLY A 329 -5.55 12.44 -14.54
N PHE A 330 -5.21 12.03 -15.76
CA PHE A 330 -5.51 12.79 -16.98
C PHE A 330 -7.01 13.08 -17.10
N VAL A 331 -7.84 12.02 -17.05
CA VAL A 331 -9.30 12.18 -17.22
C VAL A 331 -9.95 12.98 -16.10
N LEU A 332 -9.44 12.87 -14.87
CA LEU A 332 -9.90 13.68 -13.73
C LEU A 332 -9.46 15.14 -13.83
N GLY A 333 -8.27 15.41 -14.37
CA GLY A 333 -7.76 16.76 -14.59
C GLY A 333 -8.46 17.48 -15.74
N LEU A 334 -8.84 16.75 -16.79
CA LEU A 334 -9.68 17.26 -17.90
C LEU A 334 -11.16 17.45 -17.53
N GLY A 335 -11.57 17.00 -16.34
CA GLY A 335 -12.94 17.20 -15.84
C GLY A 335 -13.98 16.23 -16.42
N TRP A 336 -13.57 15.08 -16.97
CA TRP A 336 -14.49 14.10 -17.57
C TRP A 336 -15.31 13.30 -16.55
N GLY A 337 -14.96 13.39 -15.27
CA GLY A 337 -15.72 12.82 -14.16
C GLY A 337 -15.46 11.33 -13.89
N ASN A 338 -16.22 10.80 -12.92
CA ASN A 338 -15.95 9.47 -12.34
C ASN A 338 -16.20 8.31 -13.31
N ASN A 339 -17.13 8.46 -14.27
CA ASN A 339 -17.40 7.40 -15.25
C ASN A 339 -16.20 7.18 -16.18
N ALA A 340 -15.53 8.24 -16.61
CA ALA A 340 -14.30 8.14 -17.40
C ALA A 340 -13.17 7.51 -16.59
N ALA A 341 -13.00 7.93 -15.33
CA ALA A 341 -12.01 7.32 -14.43
C ALA A 341 -12.27 5.83 -14.18
N ALA A 342 -13.53 5.40 -14.08
CA ALA A 342 -13.91 4.01 -13.94
C ALA A 342 -13.64 3.20 -15.22
N ALA A 343 -13.89 3.78 -16.40
CA ALA A 343 -13.57 3.15 -17.68
C ALA A 343 -12.06 2.91 -17.84
N VAL A 344 -11.24 3.91 -17.50
CA VAL A 344 -9.77 3.80 -17.49
C VAL A 344 -9.31 2.72 -16.51
N GLN A 345 -9.86 2.67 -15.29
CA GLN A 345 -9.53 1.62 -14.32
C GLN A 345 -9.87 0.22 -14.86
N ARG A 346 -11.04 0.05 -15.49
CA ARG A 346 -11.46 -1.23 -16.05
C ARG A 346 -10.56 -1.68 -17.20
N ILE A 347 -10.22 -0.77 -18.13
CA ILE A 347 -9.31 -1.06 -19.25
C ILE A 347 -7.92 -1.40 -18.71
N GLY A 348 -7.41 -0.58 -17.79
CA GLY A 348 -6.11 -0.77 -17.16
C GLY A 348 -6.00 -2.08 -16.41
N LEU A 349 -7.04 -2.49 -15.66
CA LEU A 349 -7.07 -3.80 -15.02
C LEU A 349 -6.99 -4.94 -16.05
N GLY A 350 -7.68 -4.82 -17.19
CA GLY A 350 -7.61 -5.77 -18.28
C GLY A 350 -6.21 -5.87 -18.89
N GLU A 351 -5.53 -4.75 -19.10
CA GLU A 351 -4.15 -4.70 -19.58
C GLU A 351 -3.15 -5.24 -18.54
N MET A 352 -3.36 -4.99 -17.25
CA MET A 352 -2.57 -5.58 -16.18
C MET A 352 -2.65 -7.12 -16.19
N ILE A 353 -3.86 -7.66 -16.32
CA ILE A 353 -4.10 -9.11 -16.42
C ILE A 353 -3.43 -9.65 -17.68
N LYS A 354 -3.63 -8.99 -18.84
CA LYS A 354 -3.06 -9.41 -20.12
C LYS A 354 -1.52 -9.42 -20.06
N PHE A 355 -0.90 -8.41 -19.47
CA PHE A 355 0.54 -8.31 -19.31
C PHE A 355 1.06 -9.43 -18.41
N GLY A 356 0.43 -9.64 -17.25
CA GLY A 356 0.75 -10.73 -16.34
C GLY A 356 0.70 -12.09 -17.05
N LYS A 357 -0.40 -12.42 -17.72
CA LYS A 357 -0.53 -13.69 -18.45
C LYS A 357 0.43 -13.84 -19.63
N MET A 358 0.82 -12.76 -20.28
CA MET A 358 1.71 -12.77 -21.44
C MET A 358 3.16 -13.01 -21.03
N PHE A 359 3.65 -12.34 -19.99
CA PHE A 359 5.06 -12.38 -19.60
C PHE A 359 5.36 -13.28 -18.39
N PHE A 360 4.32 -13.69 -17.64
CA PHE A 360 4.38 -14.62 -16.53
C PHE A 360 3.21 -15.62 -16.66
N PRO A 361 3.32 -16.65 -17.52
CA PRO A 361 2.22 -17.58 -17.81
C PRO A 361 1.60 -18.25 -16.57
N GLU A 362 2.36 -18.37 -15.49
CA GLU A 362 1.94 -18.88 -14.18
C GLU A 362 0.99 -17.96 -13.42
N CYS A 363 0.90 -16.68 -13.79
CA CYS A 363 -0.04 -15.74 -13.19
C CYS A 363 -1.48 -16.26 -13.28
N LYS A 364 -2.22 -16.07 -12.19
CA LYS A 364 -3.64 -16.41 -12.07
C LYS A 364 -4.46 -15.14 -12.27
N VAL A 365 -5.52 -15.21 -13.08
CA VAL A 365 -6.37 -14.04 -13.34
C VAL A 365 -7.07 -13.60 -12.05
N GLU A 366 -7.41 -14.58 -11.20
CA GLU A 366 -7.98 -14.45 -9.86
C GLU A 366 -7.19 -13.48 -8.99
N THR A 367 -5.86 -13.52 -9.06
CA THR A 367 -4.97 -12.64 -8.29
C THR A 367 -5.24 -11.17 -8.57
N PHE A 368 -5.68 -10.80 -9.78
CA PHE A 368 -5.90 -9.40 -10.11
C PHE A 368 -7.24 -8.86 -9.62
N TYR A 369 -8.27 -9.69 -9.47
CA TYR A 369 -9.62 -9.22 -9.11
C TYR A 369 -10.12 -9.69 -7.74
N GLN A 370 -9.55 -10.76 -7.16
CA GLN A 370 -9.93 -11.26 -5.83
C GLN A 370 -9.04 -10.67 -4.72
N GLU A 371 -7.79 -10.34 -5.04
CA GLU A 371 -6.77 -10.03 -4.05
C GLU A 371 -6.53 -8.52 -3.90
N SER A 372 -6.11 -8.12 -2.69
CA SER A 372 -5.82 -6.72 -2.37
C SER A 372 -4.72 -6.13 -3.25
N ALA A 373 -3.72 -6.94 -3.63
CA ALA A 373 -2.63 -6.54 -4.51
C ALA A 373 -3.07 -6.13 -5.92
N GLY A 374 -4.24 -6.62 -6.37
CA GLY A 374 -4.81 -6.33 -7.67
C GLY A 374 -5.76 -5.13 -7.63
N VAL A 375 -7.05 -5.40 -7.71
CA VAL A 375 -8.11 -4.41 -7.87
C VAL A 375 -8.15 -3.37 -6.74
N ALA A 376 -7.92 -3.78 -5.48
CA ALA A 376 -7.99 -2.84 -4.36
C ALA A 376 -6.83 -1.82 -4.41
N ASP A 377 -5.60 -2.29 -4.65
CA ASP A 377 -4.44 -1.40 -4.74
C ASP A 377 -4.54 -0.49 -5.98
N LEU A 378 -5.10 -0.99 -7.08
CA LEU A 378 -5.43 -0.17 -8.25
C LEU A 378 -6.40 0.95 -7.89
N ILE A 379 -7.55 0.63 -7.29
CA ILE A 379 -8.58 1.59 -6.90
C ILE A 379 -7.98 2.68 -6.00
N THR A 380 -7.33 2.31 -4.89
CA THR A 380 -6.80 3.30 -3.93
C THR A 380 -5.75 4.22 -4.59
N THR A 381 -4.94 3.68 -5.50
CA THR A 381 -3.92 4.44 -6.22
C THR A 381 -4.54 5.42 -7.21
N CYS A 382 -5.63 5.04 -7.89
CA CYS A 382 -6.37 5.90 -8.81
C CYS A 382 -7.18 7.01 -8.13
N PHE A 383 -7.45 6.92 -6.83
CA PHE A 383 -8.17 7.97 -6.08
C PHE A 383 -7.25 8.90 -5.28
N GLY A 384 -6.17 8.37 -4.67
CA GLY A 384 -5.36 9.12 -3.70
C GLY A 384 -3.84 9.02 -3.88
N GLY A 385 -3.37 8.34 -4.92
CA GLY A 385 -1.94 8.13 -5.16
C GLY A 385 -1.18 9.35 -5.68
N ARG A 386 0.15 9.32 -5.55
CA ARG A 386 1.05 10.32 -6.16
C ARG A 386 0.91 10.36 -7.68
N ASN A 387 0.74 9.20 -8.33
CA ASN A 387 0.60 9.09 -9.77
C ASN A 387 -0.67 9.79 -10.30
N VAL A 388 -1.85 9.56 -9.68
CA VAL A 388 -3.07 10.28 -10.08
C VAL A 388 -2.94 11.79 -9.83
N ARG A 389 -2.27 12.20 -8.74
CA ARG A 389 -2.01 13.63 -8.47
C ARG A 389 -1.15 14.26 -9.57
N ILE A 390 -0.10 13.58 -10.03
CA ILE A 390 0.73 14.04 -11.15
C ILE A 390 -0.09 14.11 -12.43
N GLY A 391 -0.79 13.04 -12.80
CA GLY A 391 -1.59 13.02 -14.03
C GLY A 391 -2.66 14.12 -14.04
N LYS A 392 -3.32 14.35 -12.90
CA LYS A 392 -4.28 15.45 -12.75
C LYS A 392 -3.62 16.81 -12.93
N ALA A 393 -2.46 17.01 -12.31
CA ALA A 393 -1.72 18.27 -12.42
C ALA A 393 -1.26 18.54 -13.86
N MET A 394 -0.79 17.50 -14.58
CA MET A 394 -0.40 17.62 -15.99
C MET A 394 -1.58 18.12 -16.83
N ALA A 395 -2.75 17.46 -16.73
CA ALA A 395 -3.94 17.86 -17.47
C ALA A 395 -4.42 19.29 -17.13
N THR A 396 -4.30 19.72 -15.88
CA THR A 396 -4.76 21.06 -15.46
C THR A 396 -3.77 22.19 -15.78
N THR A 397 -2.48 21.90 -15.93
CA THR A 397 -1.43 22.93 -16.04
C THR A 397 -0.68 22.93 -17.36
N GLY A 398 -0.73 21.83 -18.12
CA GLY A 398 0.06 21.62 -19.33
C GLY A 398 1.56 21.38 -19.08
N LYS A 399 2.00 21.34 -17.81
CA LYS A 399 3.39 21.05 -17.45
C LYS A 399 3.74 19.58 -17.65
N THR A 400 5.03 19.31 -17.83
CA THR A 400 5.54 17.94 -17.98
C THR A 400 5.47 17.16 -16.66
N ALA A 401 5.45 15.82 -16.77
CA ALA A 401 5.43 14.94 -15.60
C ALA A 401 6.66 15.16 -14.69
N LYS A 402 7.83 15.43 -15.29
CA LYS A 402 9.10 15.63 -14.59
C LYS A 402 9.13 16.93 -13.78
N GLU A 403 8.61 18.03 -14.34
CA GLU A 403 8.47 19.29 -13.62
C GLU A 403 7.54 19.13 -12.42
N LEU A 404 6.39 18.47 -12.62
CA LEU A 404 5.40 18.27 -11.57
C LEU A 404 5.86 17.29 -10.48
N GLU A 405 6.69 16.30 -10.83
CA GLU A 405 7.33 15.41 -9.84
C GLU A 405 8.18 16.24 -8.86
N GLN A 406 8.99 17.17 -9.37
CA GLN A 406 9.84 18.03 -8.56
C GLN A 406 9.02 19.02 -7.72
N GLU A 407 7.99 19.63 -8.31
CA GLU A 407 7.16 20.65 -7.66
C GLU A 407 6.23 20.07 -6.58
N LEU A 408 5.65 18.88 -6.80
CA LEU A 408 4.54 18.38 -5.98
C LEU A 408 4.92 17.32 -4.96
N LEU A 409 6.04 16.61 -5.16
CA LEU A 409 6.37 15.42 -4.37
C LEU A 409 7.50 15.59 -3.36
N ASN A 410 8.08 16.79 -3.21
CA ASN A 410 9.03 17.14 -2.16
C ASN A 410 10.19 16.13 -2.00
N GLY A 411 10.81 15.73 -3.13
CA GLY A 411 11.89 14.75 -3.17
C GLY A 411 11.45 13.28 -3.20
N GLN A 412 10.13 12.99 -3.17
CA GLN A 412 9.59 11.67 -3.49
C GLN A 412 9.38 11.51 -5.01
N SER A 413 9.35 10.27 -5.48
CA SER A 413 9.14 9.97 -6.90
C SER A 413 7.76 9.37 -7.20
N SER A 414 7.23 9.72 -8.38
CA SER A 414 6.05 9.12 -9.01
C SER A 414 6.46 7.95 -9.90
N GLN A 415 6.47 6.75 -9.33
CA GLN A 415 6.95 5.54 -10.00
C GLN A 415 6.29 5.25 -11.35
N GLY A 416 5.02 5.61 -11.54
CA GLY A 416 4.30 5.40 -12.80
C GLY A 416 4.96 6.09 -13.99
N ILE A 417 5.67 7.20 -13.79
CA ILE A 417 6.41 7.88 -14.87
C ILE A 417 7.47 6.93 -15.45
N TYR A 418 8.26 6.31 -14.57
CA TYR A 418 9.36 5.42 -14.93
C TYR A 418 8.84 4.08 -15.44
N THR A 419 7.89 3.47 -14.73
CA THR A 419 7.27 2.19 -15.13
C THR A 419 6.62 2.28 -16.50
N THR A 420 6.05 3.44 -16.86
CA THR A 420 5.49 3.65 -18.22
C THR A 420 6.58 3.53 -19.30
N SER A 421 7.75 4.14 -19.09
CA SER A 421 8.87 4.04 -20.04
C SER A 421 9.39 2.60 -20.16
N GLU A 422 9.60 1.94 -19.02
CA GLU A 422 10.09 0.56 -18.97
C GLU A 422 9.15 -0.42 -19.66
N VAL A 423 7.84 -0.27 -19.44
CA VAL A 423 6.81 -1.09 -20.10
C VAL A 423 6.75 -0.81 -21.59
N HIS A 424 6.81 0.45 -22.02
CA HIS A 424 6.86 0.80 -23.44
C HIS A 424 8.06 0.16 -24.13
N GLU A 425 9.27 0.34 -23.60
CA GLU A 425 10.49 -0.24 -24.17
C GLU A 425 10.41 -1.76 -24.29
N TRP A 426 9.83 -2.43 -23.29
CA TRP A 426 9.63 -3.87 -23.34
C TRP A 426 8.62 -4.31 -24.41
N LEU A 427 7.48 -3.63 -24.46
CA LEU A 427 6.43 -3.93 -25.43
C LEU A 427 6.86 -3.64 -26.87
N GLU A 428 7.63 -2.58 -27.09
CA GLU A 428 8.24 -2.26 -28.39
C GLU A 428 9.16 -3.39 -28.85
N ARG A 429 10.09 -3.82 -27.98
CA ARG A 429 11.01 -4.93 -28.28
C ARG A 429 10.28 -6.24 -28.60
N CYS A 430 9.16 -6.49 -27.94
CA CYS A 430 8.36 -7.70 -28.17
C CYS A 430 7.42 -7.60 -29.38
N GLY A 431 7.29 -6.43 -30.01
CA GLY A 431 6.28 -6.19 -31.05
C GLY A 431 4.85 -6.31 -30.51
N LYS A 432 4.62 -5.78 -29.30
CA LYS A 432 3.37 -5.92 -28.53
C LYS A 432 2.72 -4.59 -28.13
N LEU A 433 3.14 -3.46 -28.70
CA LEU A 433 2.56 -2.15 -28.35
C LEU A 433 1.04 -2.10 -28.61
N GLU A 434 0.59 -2.61 -29.76
CA GLU A 434 -0.84 -2.63 -30.14
C GLU A 434 -1.71 -3.47 -29.19
N ASP A 435 -1.09 -4.38 -28.44
CA ASP A 435 -1.78 -5.23 -27.47
C ASP A 435 -2.19 -4.48 -26.19
N PHE A 436 -1.61 -3.30 -25.92
CA PHE A 436 -1.75 -2.54 -24.67
C PHE A 436 -1.99 -1.04 -24.93
N PRO A 437 -3.14 -0.68 -25.54
CA PRO A 437 -3.40 0.69 -25.98
C PRO A 437 -3.42 1.71 -24.83
N LEU A 438 -3.86 1.37 -23.62
CA LEU A 438 -3.82 2.30 -22.49
C LEU A 438 -2.40 2.54 -22.01
N PHE A 439 -1.59 1.50 -21.81
CA PHE A 439 -0.19 1.68 -21.41
C PHE A 439 0.58 2.50 -22.44
N GLU A 440 0.35 2.23 -23.72
CA GLU A 440 0.98 2.99 -24.80
C GLU A 440 0.48 4.43 -24.86
N SER A 441 -0.82 4.66 -24.66
CA SER A 441 -1.35 6.02 -24.62
C SER A 441 -0.74 6.86 -23.51
N VAL A 442 -0.54 6.27 -22.33
CA VAL A 442 0.13 6.96 -21.22
C VAL A 442 1.57 7.30 -21.59
N TYR A 443 2.29 6.39 -22.24
CA TYR A 443 3.65 6.66 -22.72
C TYR A 443 3.68 7.84 -23.71
N GLN A 444 2.84 7.80 -24.75
CA GLN A 444 2.77 8.84 -25.78
C GLN A 444 2.43 10.22 -25.20
N ILE A 445 1.53 10.26 -24.22
CA ILE A 445 1.16 11.50 -23.51
C ILE A 445 2.32 12.01 -22.64
N VAL A 446 2.96 11.13 -21.87
CA VAL A 446 3.99 11.53 -20.88
C VAL A 446 5.31 11.91 -21.56
N TYR A 447 5.69 11.21 -22.62
CA TYR A 447 7.02 11.31 -23.24
C TYR A 447 7.02 11.90 -24.65
N CYS A 448 5.97 11.71 -25.44
CA CYS A 448 5.94 12.08 -26.85
C CYS A 448 5.08 13.33 -27.15
N GLY A 449 4.43 13.91 -26.13
CA GLY A 449 3.62 15.11 -26.28
C GLY A 449 2.27 14.88 -26.99
N ALA A 450 1.75 13.64 -26.98
CA ALA A 450 0.41 13.38 -27.46
C ALA A 450 -0.64 14.12 -26.59
N SER A 451 -1.69 14.63 -27.23
CA SER A 451 -2.78 15.33 -26.56
C SER A 451 -3.59 14.36 -25.69
N MET A 452 -3.77 14.71 -24.41
CA MET A 452 -4.53 13.91 -23.44
C MET A 452 -6.01 13.79 -23.84
N GLU A 453 -6.53 14.79 -24.55
CA GLU A 453 -7.91 14.84 -25.04
C GLU A 453 -8.22 13.70 -26.02
N ARG A 454 -7.19 13.17 -26.68
CA ARG A 454 -7.31 12.07 -27.64
C ARG A 454 -7.32 10.69 -27.00
N LEU A 455 -7.20 10.59 -25.66
CA LEU A 455 -7.17 9.31 -24.97
C LEU A 455 -8.30 8.34 -25.37
N PRO A 456 -9.58 8.76 -25.54
CA PRO A 456 -10.64 7.87 -26.02
C PRO A 456 -10.39 7.30 -27.42
N GLU A 457 -9.88 8.12 -28.34
CA GLU A 457 -9.54 7.71 -29.72
C GLU A 457 -8.41 6.68 -29.70
N MET A 458 -7.40 6.91 -28.85
CA MET A 458 -6.25 6.01 -28.74
C MET A 458 -6.61 4.65 -28.11
N LEU A 459 -7.71 4.59 -27.36
CA LEU A 459 -8.25 3.37 -26.75
C LEU A 459 -9.27 2.65 -27.64
N GLU A 460 -9.72 3.28 -28.72
CA GLU A 460 -10.68 2.70 -29.64
C GLU A 460 -10.03 1.55 -30.39
N LYS A 461 -10.59 0.35 -30.24
CA LYS A 461 -10.18 -0.78 -31.06
C LYS A 461 -10.72 -0.53 -32.46
N VAL A 462 -9.83 -0.29 -33.41
CA VAL A 462 -10.19 -0.43 -34.83
C VAL A 462 -10.43 -1.93 -35.03
N GLU A 463 -11.68 -2.36 -35.02
CA GLU A 463 -12.04 -3.68 -35.52
C GLU A 463 -11.60 -3.71 -36.98
N GLN A 464 -10.58 -4.52 -37.29
CA GLN A 464 -10.26 -4.84 -38.68
C GLN A 464 -11.48 -5.59 -39.23
N ALA A 465 -12.26 -4.89 -40.04
CA ALA A 465 -13.45 -5.40 -40.73
C ALA A 465 -13.09 -6.48 -41.77
#